data_AF-A0A5C5PVS7-F1
#
_entry.id   AF-A0A5C5PVS7-F1
#
_cell.length_a   1.000
_cell.length_b   1.000
_cell.length_c   1.000
_cell.angle_alpha   90.00
_cell.angle_beta   90.00
_cell.angle_gamma   90.00
#
_symmetry.space_group_name_H-M   'P 1'
#
loop_
_entity.id
_entity.type
_entity.pdbx_description
1 polymer ?
#
loop_
_entity_poly.entity_id
_entity_poly.type
_entity_poly.pdbx_seq_one_letter_code
_entity_poly.pdbx_strand_id
1 'polypeptide(L)'
;MNEDLFFKDLDAHRWDLTVFDEESVEKQPVLRVGLVATFYLVDAYLPVRRKHIAEAFELYCNHYGDKLTCGYMGSEEVITQEFCPSTMRHCLSYIQSDGYSDSASFMWSSQQGFEHPGEYMFEALLPVEWFERIHNALSVIRFYLPLEEIKDNGAGGIDKLIFDMCNILRPLHGSAGLGIQNSYELQNYQHIEYDLLENYRGLDLTLLIANESWRTGYTNLNWYTYIAHHWVRKLGTTEDLLKQLDDVRIGILPYEWGTIFRAGDWPALGKADIDPRPELYVMVNEVIKPLRVSNIGSLHYGSIAGEVRFNERTSNLWMRRFDLPKGSPKHQPTPLYRRLSAEEQQRLNTDKKILDDFLK
;
A
#
# COMPACT_ATOMS: atom_id res chain seq x y z
N MET A 1 -11.36 -12.09 -11.77
CA MET A 1 -10.02 -12.62 -12.08
C MET A 1 -9.73 -13.72 -11.08
N ASN A 2 -9.20 -14.86 -11.51
CA ASN A 2 -8.75 -15.93 -10.61
C ASN A 2 -7.21 -15.91 -10.54
N GLU A 3 -6.64 -16.69 -9.61
CA GLU A 3 -5.20 -16.77 -9.36
C GLU A 3 -4.38 -17.02 -10.63
N ASP A 4 -4.72 -18.07 -11.38
CA ASP A 4 -4.00 -18.45 -12.60
C ASP A 4 -3.96 -17.32 -13.63
N LEU A 5 -5.09 -16.61 -13.82
CA LEU A 5 -5.16 -15.51 -14.76
C LEU A 5 -4.34 -14.31 -14.29
N PHE A 6 -4.35 -14.02 -12.99
CA PHE A 6 -3.57 -12.94 -12.39
C PHE A 6 -2.05 -13.17 -12.59
N PHE A 7 -1.53 -14.33 -12.21
CA PHE A 7 -0.11 -14.62 -12.35
C PHE A 7 0.32 -14.77 -13.82
N LYS A 8 -0.57 -15.25 -14.70
CA LYS A 8 -0.30 -15.27 -16.14
C LYS A 8 -0.17 -13.87 -16.72
N ASP A 9 -1.01 -12.93 -16.28
CA ASP A 9 -0.94 -11.53 -16.69
C ASP A 9 0.36 -10.87 -16.21
N LEU A 10 0.72 -11.06 -14.93
CA LEU A 10 2.00 -10.59 -14.40
C LEU A 10 3.21 -11.18 -15.12
N ASP A 11 3.23 -12.50 -15.37
CA ASP A 11 4.35 -13.15 -16.07
C ASP A 11 4.51 -12.61 -17.50
N ALA A 12 3.41 -12.28 -18.18
CA ALA A 12 3.43 -11.68 -19.51
C ALA A 12 4.12 -10.31 -19.52
N HIS A 13 4.13 -9.60 -18.38
CA HIS A 13 4.73 -8.27 -18.20
C HIS A 13 6.05 -8.27 -17.42
N ARG A 14 6.56 -9.43 -17.00
CA ARG A 14 7.73 -9.53 -16.10
C ARG A 14 8.96 -8.73 -16.52
N TRP A 15 9.20 -8.60 -17.82
CA TRP A 15 10.35 -7.88 -18.38
C TRP A 15 10.20 -6.36 -18.28
N ASP A 16 8.97 -5.86 -18.22
CA ASP A 16 8.70 -4.45 -17.97
C ASP A 16 8.73 -4.15 -16.46
N LEU A 17 8.44 -5.16 -15.63
CA LEU A 17 8.27 -5.02 -14.18
C LEU A 17 9.58 -5.16 -13.38
N THR A 18 10.69 -5.50 -14.03
CA THR A 18 12.01 -5.58 -13.40
C THR A 18 13.03 -4.85 -14.25
N VAL A 19 13.71 -3.88 -13.65
CA VAL A 19 14.72 -3.04 -14.29
C VAL A 19 16.07 -3.42 -13.73
N PHE A 20 17.01 -3.71 -14.61
CA PHE A 20 18.36 -4.15 -14.26
C PHE A 20 19.35 -3.02 -14.47
N ASP A 21 20.40 -3.01 -13.65
CA ASP A 21 21.55 -2.16 -13.91
C ASP A 21 22.26 -2.63 -15.20
N GLU A 22 22.23 -1.82 -16.25
CA GLU A 22 22.88 -2.12 -17.53
C GLU A 22 24.42 -2.09 -17.42
N GLU A 23 24.96 -1.40 -16.43
CA GLU A 23 26.40 -1.28 -16.20
C GLU A 23 26.94 -2.39 -15.27
N SER A 24 26.06 -3.11 -14.57
CA SER A 24 26.44 -4.21 -13.68
C SER A 24 26.71 -5.51 -14.42
N VAL A 25 27.88 -6.10 -14.17
CA VAL A 25 28.29 -7.42 -14.70
C VAL A 25 27.35 -8.54 -14.22
N GLU A 26 26.77 -8.39 -13.03
CA GLU A 26 25.89 -9.39 -12.41
C GLU A 26 24.41 -9.23 -12.80
N LYS A 27 24.03 -8.14 -13.49
CA LYS A 27 22.64 -7.80 -13.84
C LYS A 27 21.70 -7.91 -12.64
N GLN A 28 22.05 -7.22 -11.56
CA GLN A 28 21.18 -7.12 -10.39
C GLN A 28 20.04 -6.14 -10.67
N PRO A 29 18.82 -6.38 -10.15
CA PRO A 29 17.73 -5.44 -10.29
C PRO A 29 18.05 -4.15 -9.52
N VAL A 30 17.72 -3.01 -10.11
CA VAL A 30 17.78 -1.68 -9.44
C VAL A 30 16.39 -1.23 -8.98
N LEU A 31 15.37 -1.74 -9.67
CA LEU A 31 13.96 -1.50 -9.40
C LEU A 31 13.19 -2.76 -9.80
N ARG A 32 12.22 -3.15 -8.98
CA ARG A 32 11.24 -4.17 -9.37
C ARG A 32 9.85 -3.82 -8.87
N VAL A 33 8.84 -4.47 -9.45
CA VAL A 33 7.48 -4.46 -8.93
C VAL A 33 7.27 -5.65 -8.01
N GLY A 34 6.70 -5.37 -6.85
CA GLY A 34 6.26 -6.39 -5.91
C GLY A 34 5.09 -5.90 -5.09
N LEU A 35 4.85 -6.54 -3.95
CA LEU A 35 3.92 -6.01 -2.97
C LEU A 35 4.59 -4.92 -2.15
N VAL A 36 3.86 -3.83 -1.95
CA VAL A 36 4.28 -2.72 -1.09
C VAL A 36 3.10 -2.33 -0.19
N ALA A 37 3.41 -1.91 1.04
CA ALA A 37 2.42 -1.32 1.95
C ALA A 37 3.02 -0.07 2.60
N THR A 38 2.23 0.99 2.77
CA THR A 38 2.67 2.24 3.41
C THR A 38 1.62 2.80 4.35
N PHE A 39 2.03 3.07 5.59
CA PHE A 39 1.21 3.56 6.68
C PHE A 39 1.66 4.97 7.08
N TYR A 40 0.76 5.95 6.93
CA TYR A 40 1.00 7.31 7.37
C TYR A 40 0.39 7.55 8.75
N LEU A 41 1.21 7.99 9.69
CA LEU A 41 0.89 8.05 11.11
C LEU A 41 1.04 9.48 11.62
N VAL A 42 0.14 9.83 12.54
CA VAL A 42 0.24 11.03 13.38
C VAL A 42 0.51 10.62 14.82
N ASP A 43 1.13 11.53 15.56
CA ASP A 43 1.46 11.43 16.97
C ASP A 43 2.34 10.22 17.31
N ALA A 44 3.13 9.73 16.36
CA ALA A 44 3.95 8.52 16.54
C ALA A 44 5.07 8.73 17.58
N TYR A 45 5.42 9.97 17.89
CA TYR A 45 6.35 10.32 18.97
C TYR A 45 5.83 9.94 20.36
N LEU A 46 4.52 9.74 20.55
CA LEU A 46 3.98 9.34 21.85
C LEU A 46 4.49 7.95 22.27
N PRO A 47 4.86 7.73 23.55
CA PRO A 47 5.42 6.45 24.00
C PRO A 47 4.53 5.23 23.70
N VAL A 48 3.21 5.37 23.83
CA VAL A 48 2.27 4.29 23.48
C VAL A 48 2.27 3.98 21.98
N ARG A 49 2.47 5.01 21.14
CA ARG A 49 2.52 4.87 19.69
C ARG A 49 3.83 4.24 19.26
N ARG A 50 4.97 4.60 19.86
CA ARG A 50 6.26 3.92 19.68
C ARG A 50 6.19 2.43 20.01
N LYS A 51 5.48 2.04 21.10
CA LYS A 51 5.24 0.63 21.43
C LYS A 51 4.49 -0.11 20.32
N HIS A 52 3.41 0.45 19.80
CA HIS A 52 2.69 -0.18 18.69
C HIS A 52 3.57 -0.30 17.43
N ILE A 53 4.45 0.66 17.16
CA ILE A 53 5.36 0.56 16.01
C ILE A 53 6.38 -0.58 16.21
N ALA A 54 6.87 -0.78 17.44
CA ALA A 54 7.71 -1.92 17.78
C ALA A 54 6.94 -3.25 17.64
N GLU A 55 5.68 -3.31 18.08
CA GLU A 55 4.80 -4.47 17.90
C GLU A 55 4.55 -4.79 16.41
N ALA A 56 4.39 -3.77 15.56
CA ALA A 56 4.23 -3.96 14.12
C ALA A 56 5.51 -4.50 13.46
N PHE A 57 6.68 -4.00 13.88
CA PHE A 57 7.95 -4.54 13.43
C PHE A 57 8.15 -5.99 13.90
N GLU A 58 7.82 -6.30 15.16
CA GLU A 58 7.86 -7.66 15.69
C GLU A 58 6.93 -8.60 14.92
N LEU A 59 5.70 -8.15 14.61
CA LEU A 59 4.77 -8.89 13.76
C LEU A 59 5.40 -9.21 12.40
N TYR A 60 6.02 -8.22 11.74
CA TYR A 60 6.72 -8.45 10.47
C TYR A 60 7.85 -9.49 10.63
N CYS A 61 8.68 -9.38 11.66
CA CYS A 61 9.75 -10.33 11.93
C CYS A 61 9.24 -11.75 12.24
N ASN A 62 8.07 -11.89 12.88
CA ASN A 62 7.47 -13.20 13.14
C ASN A 62 7.09 -13.93 11.85
N HIS A 63 6.71 -13.18 10.80
CA HIS A 63 6.39 -13.74 9.48
C HIS A 63 7.62 -13.92 8.60
N TYR A 64 8.53 -12.94 8.61
CA TYR A 64 9.56 -12.80 7.56
C TYR A 64 10.98 -12.56 8.10
N GLY A 65 11.18 -12.67 9.41
CA GLY A 65 12.48 -12.40 10.04
C GLY A 65 13.58 -13.37 9.59
N ASP A 66 13.23 -14.59 9.17
CA ASP A 66 14.17 -15.56 8.60
C ASP A 66 14.66 -15.17 7.19
N LYS A 67 13.98 -14.22 6.53
CA LYS A 67 14.36 -13.69 5.21
C LYS A 67 15.26 -12.45 5.29
N LEU A 68 15.31 -11.80 6.44
CA LEU A 68 16.07 -10.56 6.64
C LEU A 68 17.55 -10.88 6.86
N THR A 69 18.44 -10.13 6.19
CA THR A 69 19.88 -10.37 6.20
C THR A 69 20.66 -9.20 6.79
N CYS A 70 20.26 -7.96 6.51
CA CYS A 70 20.90 -6.78 7.08
C CYS A 70 19.94 -5.60 7.20
N GLY A 71 20.42 -4.52 7.80
CA GLY A 71 19.67 -3.27 7.88
C GLY A 71 20.48 -2.15 8.49
N TYR A 72 19.80 -1.06 8.81
CA TYR A 72 20.36 0.07 9.52
C TYR A 72 19.42 0.58 10.61
N MET A 73 20.00 1.28 11.57
CA MET A 73 19.30 2.13 12.52
C MET A 73 20.05 3.46 12.66
N GLY A 74 19.31 4.52 12.97
CA GLY A 74 19.88 5.84 13.24
C GLY A 74 19.34 6.90 12.28
N SER A 75 19.24 8.13 12.78
CA SER A 75 18.71 9.29 12.05
C SER A 75 19.83 10.18 11.50
N GLU A 76 20.71 10.69 12.38
CA GLU A 76 21.86 11.51 11.98
C GLU A 76 23.06 10.66 11.54
N GLU A 77 23.36 9.62 12.31
CA GLU A 77 24.39 8.62 11.98
C GLU A 77 23.72 7.28 11.69
N VAL A 78 23.92 6.76 10.48
CA VAL A 78 23.37 5.48 10.03
C VAL A 78 24.31 4.35 10.42
N ILE A 79 23.84 3.43 11.26
CA ILE A 79 24.61 2.27 11.72
C ILE A 79 24.09 1.02 11.03
N THR A 80 24.89 0.48 10.10
CA THR A 80 24.58 -0.76 9.38
C THR A 80 24.95 -2.00 10.19
N GLN A 81 24.07 -3.00 10.20
CA GLN A 81 24.22 -4.23 10.98
C GLN A 81 23.60 -5.42 10.24
N GLU A 82 24.13 -6.62 10.51
CA GLU A 82 23.48 -7.87 10.11
C GLU A 82 22.20 -8.10 10.93
N PHE A 83 21.20 -8.68 10.30
CA PHE A 83 19.95 -9.02 10.96
C PHE A 83 20.10 -10.33 11.74
N CYS A 84 19.78 -10.28 13.03
CA CYS A 84 19.77 -11.44 13.91
C CYS A 84 18.91 -11.15 15.16
N PRO A 85 18.62 -12.15 16.01
CA PRO A 85 17.76 -11.94 17.19
C PRO A 85 18.27 -10.91 18.21
N SER A 86 19.58 -10.63 18.27
CA SER A 86 20.11 -9.55 19.12
C SER A 86 19.87 -8.17 18.51
N THR A 87 20.13 -7.99 17.20
CA THR A 87 19.91 -6.72 16.52
C THR A 87 18.43 -6.39 16.37
N MET A 88 17.56 -7.39 16.20
CA MET A 88 16.10 -7.25 16.29
C MET A 88 15.67 -6.69 17.65
N ARG A 89 16.14 -7.28 18.77
CA ARG A 89 15.83 -6.78 20.14
C ARG A 89 16.34 -5.37 20.39
N HIS A 90 17.51 -5.06 19.85
CA HIS A 90 18.05 -3.70 19.90
C HIS A 90 17.15 -2.73 19.14
N CYS A 91 16.70 -3.10 17.93
CA CYS A 91 15.78 -2.29 17.14
C CYS A 91 14.44 -2.07 17.87
N LEU A 92 13.86 -3.10 18.49
CA LEU A 92 12.64 -2.94 19.29
C LEU A 92 12.81 -1.94 20.45
N SER A 93 13.99 -1.93 21.07
CA SER A 93 14.33 -0.96 22.13
C SER A 93 14.54 0.44 21.56
N TYR A 94 15.19 0.55 20.40
CA TYR A 94 15.43 1.81 19.69
C TYR A 94 14.14 2.47 19.21
N ILE A 95 13.19 1.71 18.66
CA ILE A 95 11.88 2.21 18.27
C ILE A 95 11.16 2.83 19.47
N GLN A 96 11.29 2.20 20.64
CA GLN A 96 10.69 2.61 21.91
C GLN A 96 11.48 3.69 22.66
N SER A 97 12.47 4.34 22.02
CA SER A 97 13.15 5.51 22.58
C SER A 97 12.17 6.66 22.86
N ASP A 98 12.64 7.68 23.57
CA ASP A 98 11.82 8.83 23.92
C ASP A 98 11.53 9.69 22.68
N GLY A 99 10.39 9.45 22.02
CA GLY A 99 9.99 10.18 20.82
C GLY A 99 9.81 11.70 21.01
N TYR A 100 9.76 12.20 22.26
CA TYR A 100 9.73 13.64 22.53
C TYR A 100 11.10 14.29 22.27
N SER A 101 12.20 13.57 22.49
CA SER A 101 13.57 14.05 22.26
C SER A 101 14.22 13.45 21.02
N ASP A 102 13.85 12.22 20.66
CA ASP A 102 14.58 11.41 19.69
C ASP A 102 13.72 11.08 18.46
N SER A 103 14.30 11.29 17.29
CA SER A 103 13.82 10.67 16.06
C SER A 103 14.25 9.20 16.00
N ALA A 104 13.52 8.40 15.24
CA ALA A 104 13.99 7.06 14.89
C ALA A 104 13.87 6.81 13.39
N SER A 105 14.93 6.28 12.80
CA SER A 105 14.93 5.83 11.41
C SER A 105 15.62 4.47 11.34
N PHE A 106 15.01 3.53 10.65
CA PHE A 106 15.57 2.19 10.50
C PHE A 106 14.96 1.48 9.29
N MET A 107 15.74 0.56 8.73
CA MET A 107 15.30 -0.37 7.68
C MET A 107 15.94 -1.73 7.94
N TRP A 108 15.18 -2.81 7.72
CA TRP A 108 15.72 -4.17 7.64
C TRP A 108 15.27 -4.82 6.34
N SER A 109 16.20 -5.47 5.64
CA SER A 109 16.04 -5.95 4.27
C SER A 109 16.60 -7.35 4.09
N SER A 110 16.07 -8.10 3.12
CA SER A 110 16.65 -9.36 2.64
C SER A 110 17.88 -9.15 1.75
N GLN A 111 18.10 -7.94 1.26
CA GLN A 111 19.23 -7.58 0.40
C GLN A 111 20.31 -6.88 1.19
N GLN A 112 21.56 -7.33 1.01
CA GLN A 112 22.72 -6.67 1.59
C GLN A 112 23.09 -5.40 0.82
N GLY A 113 23.44 -4.35 1.57
CA GLY A 113 23.79 -3.05 1.01
C GLY A 113 22.56 -2.21 0.64
N PHE A 114 22.83 -1.15 -0.12
CA PHE A 114 21.85 -0.10 -0.42
C PHE A 114 21.59 0.10 -1.92
N GLU A 115 22.37 -0.57 -2.76
CA GLU A 115 22.38 -0.41 -4.21
C GLU A 115 21.21 -1.14 -4.90
N HIS A 116 20.70 -2.22 -4.27
CA HIS A 116 19.64 -3.07 -4.83
C HIS A 116 18.44 -3.17 -3.87
N PRO A 117 17.21 -3.30 -4.38
CA PRO A 117 16.04 -3.48 -3.56
C PRO A 117 16.05 -4.84 -2.84
N GLY A 118 15.55 -4.88 -1.61
CA GLY A 118 15.17 -6.11 -0.90
C GLY A 118 13.82 -6.64 -1.35
N GLU A 119 13.62 -7.96 -1.33
CA GLU A 119 12.31 -8.59 -1.63
C GLU A 119 11.40 -8.49 -0.42
N TYR A 120 12.01 -8.71 0.74
CA TYR A 120 11.45 -8.49 2.04
C TYR A 120 12.13 -7.27 2.62
N MET A 121 11.36 -6.27 3.02
CA MET A 121 11.89 -5.08 3.66
C MET A 121 10.87 -4.50 4.63
N PHE A 122 11.32 -4.02 5.79
CA PHE A 122 10.52 -3.18 6.68
C PHE A 122 11.31 -1.92 7.02
N GLU A 123 10.69 -0.75 6.87
CA GLU A 123 11.34 0.53 7.08
C GLU A 123 10.41 1.53 7.74
N ALA A 124 10.96 2.37 8.61
CA ALA A 124 10.21 3.43 9.25
C ALA A 124 11.03 4.71 9.41
N LEU A 125 10.36 5.84 9.19
CA LEU A 125 10.84 7.18 9.48
C LEU A 125 9.92 7.83 10.52
N LEU A 126 10.43 8.02 11.73
CA LEU A 126 9.70 8.48 12.90
C LEU A 126 10.28 9.83 13.37
N PRO A 127 9.75 10.98 12.90
CA PRO A 127 10.13 12.29 13.39
C PRO A 127 9.95 12.44 14.91
N VAL A 128 10.77 13.31 15.48
CA VAL A 128 10.65 13.81 16.85
C VAL A 128 9.44 14.75 16.98
N GLU A 129 8.85 14.84 18.18
CA GLU A 129 7.63 15.62 18.45
C GLU A 129 7.66 17.04 17.85
N TRP A 130 8.70 17.82 18.15
CA TRP A 130 8.74 19.23 17.75
C TRP A 130 8.68 19.38 16.23
N PHE A 131 9.31 18.46 15.49
CA PHE A 131 9.35 18.48 14.04
C PHE A 131 7.97 18.16 13.45
N GLU A 132 7.29 17.15 13.99
CA GLU A 132 5.91 16.86 13.63
C GLU A 132 4.97 18.06 13.92
N ARG A 133 5.08 18.69 15.09
CA ARG A 133 4.21 19.82 15.48
C ARG A 133 4.42 21.07 14.63
N ILE A 134 5.66 21.36 14.24
CA ILE A 134 6.00 22.58 13.49
C ILE A 134 5.79 22.38 11.98
N HIS A 135 6.20 21.23 11.45
CA HIS A 135 6.23 20.97 10.01
C HIS A 135 5.10 20.06 9.52
N ASN A 136 4.19 19.65 10.40
CA ASN A 136 3.13 18.70 10.07
C ASN A 136 3.68 17.39 9.45
N ALA A 137 4.91 17.03 9.76
CA ALA A 137 5.55 15.83 9.22
C ALA A 137 4.82 14.58 9.69
N LEU A 138 4.53 13.65 8.79
CA LEU A 138 3.95 12.35 9.15
C LEU A 138 5.07 11.37 9.48
N SER A 139 4.80 10.48 10.41
CA SER A 139 5.61 9.26 10.53
C SER A 139 5.19 8.28 9.45
N VAL A 140 6.17 7.65 8.81
CA VAL A 140 5.93 6.76 7.68
C VAL A 140 6.51 5.40 8.01
N ILE A 141 5.70 4.36 7.83
CA ILE A 141 6.16 2.97 7.87
C ILE A 141 5.84 2.36 6.53
N ARG A 142 6.78 1.61 5.95
CA ARG A 142 6.51 0.82 4.76
C ARG A 142 7.14 -0.55 4.87
N PHE A 143 6.58 -1.49 4.13
CA PHE A 143 7.21 -2.79 3.94
C PHE A 143 7.04 -3.30 2.52
N TYR A 144 7.95 -4.18 2.11
CA TYR A 144 7.94 -4.90 0.84
C TYR A 144 7.76 -6.39 1.07
N LEU A 145 7.04 -7.02 0.16
CA LEU A 145 6.94 -8.47 0.06
C LEU A 145 7.07 -8.88 -1.42
N PRO A 146 7.61 -10.07 -1.72
CA PRO A 146 7.57 -10.60 -3.08
C PRO A 146 6.14 -11.01 -3.48
N LEU A 147 5.87 -11.12 -4.78
CA LEU A 147 4.52 -11.44 -5.28
C LEU A 147 4.10 -12.88 -4.95
N GLU A 148 5.09 -13.74 -4.73
CA GLU A 148 4.97 -15.13 -4.29
C GLU A 148 4.20 -15.26 -2.98
N GLU A 149 4.25 -14.25 -2.10
CA GLU A 149 3.48 -14.23 -0.85
C GLU A 149 1.96 -14.25 -1.10
N ILE A 150 1.49 -13.76 -2.25
CA ILE A 150 0.08 -13.87 -2.64
C ILE A 150 -0.25 -15.32 -3.01
N LYS A 151 0.69 -16.06 -3.61
CA LYS A 151 0.50 -17.45 -4.05
C LYS A 151 0.50 -18.42 -2.88
N ASP A 152 1.47 -18.29 -1.99
CA ASP A 152 1.74 -19.29 -0.95
C ASP A 152 0.74 -19.19 0.21
N ASN A 153 0.25 -17.99 0.50
CA ASN A 153 -0.68 -17.72 1.61
C ASN A 153 -2.10 -17.36 1.13
N GLY A 154 -2.30 -17.22 -0.18
CA GLY A 154 -3.53 -16.68 -0.78
C GLY A 154 -3.77 -15.21 -0.40
N ALA A 155 -4.81 -14.61 -0.99
CA ALA A 155 -5.27 -13.26 -0.60
C ALA A 155 -5.59 -13.16 0.91
N GLY A 156 -6.03 -14.26 1.54
CA GLY A 156 -6.36 -14.30 2.96
C GLY A 156 -5.18 -14.09 3.92
N GLY A 157 -3.95 -14.49 3.52
CA GLY A 157 -2.75 -14.21 4.32
C GLY A 157 -2.39 -12.73 4.33
N ILE A 158 -2.43 -12.10 3.15
CA ILE A 158 -2.20 -10.66 3.00
C ILE A 158 -3.30 -9.85 3.67
N ASP A 159 -4.58 -10.24 3.52
CA ASP A 159 -5.72 -9.62 4.21
C ASP A 159 -5.46 -9.54 5.72
N LYS A 160 -5.06 -10.66 6.32
CA LYS A 160 -4.81 -10.74 7.76
C LYS A 160 -3.63 -9.88 8.18
N LEU A 161 -2.51 -9.96 7.46
CA LEU A 161 -1.34 -9.13 7.76
C LEU A 161 -1.67 -7.64 7.72
N ILE A 162 -2.37 -7.17 6.67
CA ILE A 162 -2.76 -5.76 6.54
C ILE A 162 -3.77 -5.37 7.62
N PHE A 163 -4.71 -6.23 7.96
CA PHE A 163 -5.67 -5.99 9.05
C PHE A 163 -4.97 -5.86 10.41
N ASP A 164 -4.06 -6.78 10.73
CA ASP A 164 -3.32 -6.79 12.00
C ASP A 164 -2.39 -5.56 12.09
N MET A 165 -1.67 -5.23 11.00
CA MET A 165 -0.87 -4.00 10.89
C MET A 165 -1.71 -2.74 11.10
N CYS A 166 -2.91 -2.65 10.51
CA CYS A 166 -3.80 -1.51 10.69
C CYS A 166 -4.29 -1.36 12.14
N ASN A 167 -4.60 -2.47 12.83
CA ASN A 167 -5.04 -2.43 14.23
C ASN A 167 -3.92 -1.99 15.17
N ILE A 168 -2.70 -2.46 14.93
CA ILE A 168 -1.52 -2.08 15.71
C ILE A 168 -1.15 -0.62 15.42
N LEU A 169 -0.88 -0.30 14.15
CA LEU A 169 -0.33 1.01 13.75
C LEU A 169 -1.36 2.13 13.84
N ARG A 170 -2.66 1.86 13.62
CA ARG A 170 -3.73 2.86 13.56
C ARG A 170 -3.35 4.02 12.62
N PRO A 171 -3.15 3.74 11.32
CA PRO A 171 -2.75 4.75 10.35
C PRO A 171 -3.83 5.84 10.23
N LEU A 172 -3.39 7.08 9.97
CA LEU A 172 -4.27 8.13 9.50
C LEU A 172 -4.85 7.75 8.14
N HIS A 173 -3.97 7.28 7.25
CA HIS A 173 -4.31 6.69 5.97
C HIS A 173 -3.12 5.88 5.42
N GLY A 174 -3.35 5.16 4.33
CA GLY A 174 -2.31 4.50 3.57
C GLY A 174 -2.88 3.49 2.58
N SER A 175 -1.99 2.73 1.95
CA SER A 175 -2.33 1.75 0.92
C SER A 175 -1.44 0.52 0.97
N ALA A 176 -1.89 -0.58 0.39
CA ALA A 176 -1.06 -1.72 0.08
C ALA A 176 -1.49 -2.37 -1.24
N GLY A 177 -0.57 -2.99 -1.97
CA GLY A 177 -0.85 -3.64 -3.25
C GLY A 177 0.40 -3.71 -4.12
N LEU A 178 0.20 -3.75 -5.44
CA LEU A 178 1.31 -3.70 -6.38
C LEU A 178 1.99 -2.33 -6.33
N GLY A 179 3.31 -2.31 -6.32
CA GLY A 179 4.05 -1.06 -6.41
C GLY A 179 5.54 -1.27 -6.56
N ILE A 180 6.23 -0.14 -6.68
CA ILE A 180 7.65 -0.11 -6.95
C ILE A 180 8.45 -0.36 -5.67
N GLN A 181 9.35 -1.33 -5.74
CA GLN A 181 10.37 -1.63 -4.73
C GLN A 181 11.71 -1.08 -5.21
N ASN A 182 12.18 -0.02 -4.54
CA ASN A 182 13.41 0.66 -4.88
C ASN A 182 14.57 0.31 -3.96
N SER A 183 15.78 0.50 -4.49
CA SER A 183 16.99 0.63 -3.69
C SER A 183 17.03 1.98 -2.96
N TYR A 184 18.07 2.20 -2.15
CA TYR A 184 18.28 3.47 -1.44
C TYR A 184 18.57 4.62 -2.40
N GLU A 185 19.25 4.32 -3.51
CA GLU A 185 19.63 5.25 -4.60
C GLU A 185 18.45 5.56 -5.55
N LEU A 186 17.23 5.60 -5.02
CA LEU A 186 15.99 5.79 -5.79
C LEU A 186 16.02 7.06 -6.66
N GLN A 187 16.78 8.08 -6.26
CA GLN A 187 16.90 9.34 -6.98
C GLN A 187 17.47 9.15 -8.39
N ASN A 188 18.24 8.09 -8.63
CA ASN A 188 18.83 7.79 -9.93
C ASN A 188 17.80 7.15 -10.88
N TYR A 189 16.72 6.58 -10.35
CA TYR A 189 15.75 5.79 -11.12
C TYR A 189 14.35 6.42 -11.17
N GLN A 190 14.17 7.63 -10.65
CA GLN A 190 12.89 8.36 -10.66
C GLN A 190 12.29 8.61 -12.05
N HIS A 191 13.09 8.63 -13.11
CA HIS A 191 12.55 8.72 -14.48
C HIS A 191 11.92 7.38 -14.92
N ILE A 192 12.53 6.27 -14.53
CA ILE A 192 12.02 4.93 -14.80
C ILE A 192 10.75 4.67 -13.99
N GLU A 193 10.72 5.10 -12.72
CA GLU A 193 9.51 5.07 -11.89
C GLU A 193 8.35 5.81 -12.57
N TYR A 194 8.61 6.98 -13.13
CA TYR A 194 7.61 7.78 -13.84
C TYR A 194 7.03 7.00 -15.03
N ASP A 195 7.90 6.42 -15.87
CA ASP A 195 7.48 5.64 -17.03
C ASP A 195 6.67 4.40 -16.63
N LEU A 196 7.07 3.70 -15.58
CA LEU A 196 6.33 2.54 -15.06
C LEU A 196 4.94 2.93 -14.56
N LEU A 197 4.81 4.03 -13.82
CA LEU A 197 3.55 4.49 -13.26
C LEU A 197 2.61 5.09 -14.32
N GLU A 198 3.13 5.57 -15.44
CA GLU A 198 2.34 5.97 -16.59
C GLU A 198 1.83 4.77 -17.41
N ASN A 199 2.62 3.71 -17.51
CA ASN A 199 2.28 2.48 -18.24
C ASN A 199 1.42 1.51 -17.43
N TYR A 200 1.55 1.50 -16.10
CA TYR A 200 0.87 0.57 -15.20
C TYR A 200 0.19 1.34 -14.08
N ARG A 201 -1.07 1.74 -14.33
CA ARG A 201 -1.85 2.61 -13.44
C ARG A 201 -2.22 1.94 -12.11
N GLY A 202 -2.14 0.61 -12.02
CA GLY A 202 -2.36 -0.13 -10.78
C GLY A 202 -1.20 -0.06 -9.79
N LEU A 203 0.00 0.36 -10.23
CA LEU A 203 1.18 0.42 -9.37
C LEU A 203 1.15 1.62 -8.41
N ASP A 204 1.72 1.41 -7.24
CA ASP A 204 2.02 2.44 -6.24
C ASP A 204 3.46 2.94 -6.31
N LEU A 205 3.66 4.15 -5.81
CA LEU A 205 4.97 4.70 -5.47
C LEU A 205 5.01 5.00 -3.97
N THR A 206 5.76 4.19 -3.22
CA THR A 206 5.84 4.34 -1.77
C THR A 206 6.99 5.25 -1.37
N LEU A 207 6.67 6.44 -0.87
CA LEU A 207 7.65 7.42 -0.40
C LEU A 207 7.78 7.39 1.13
N LEU A 208 9.02 7.43 1.62
CA LEU A 208 9.33 7.56 3.05
C LEU A 208 9.11 8.97 3.59
N ILE A 209 9.24 9.99 2.74
CA ILE A 209 9.07 11.38 3.11
C ILE A 209 7.68 11.81 2.64
N ALA A 210 6.78 12.00 3.60
CA ALA A 210 5.43 12.47 3.34
C ALA A 210 5.39 14.00 3.20
N ASN A 211 4.52 14.50 2.32
CA ASN A 211 4.22 15.92 2.25
C ASN A 211 3.26 16.33 3.38
N GLU A 212 3.44 17.52 3.95
CA GLU A 212 2.58 18.04 5.04
C GLU A 212 1.09 18.06 4.70
N SER A 213 0.74 18.29 3.42
CA SER A 213 -0.64 18.30 2.94
C SER A 213 -1.37 16.97 3.10
N TRP A 214 -0.62 15.86 3.22
CA TRP A 214 -1.16 14.51 3.36
C TRP A 214 -1.85 14.29 4.71
N ARG A 215 -1.72 15.23 5.66
CA ARG A 215 -2.57 15.28 6.86
C ARG A 215 -4.02 15.65 6.60
N THR A 216 -4.35 16.17 5.43
CA THR A 216 -5.69 16.71 5.14
C THR A 216 -6.59 15.76 4.35
N GLY A 217 -6.03 14.65 3.85
CA GLY A 217 -6.76 13.63 3.12
C GLY A 217 -5.85 12.51 2.66
N TYR A 218 -6.42 11.42 2.15
CA TYR A 218 -5.61 10.31 1.65
C TYR A 218 -4.91 10.66 0.34
N THR A 219 -3.79 10.00 0.08
CA THR A 219 -2.84 10.35 -1.01
C THR A 219 -2.80 9.33 -2.13
N ASN A 220 -3.10 8.07 -1.82
CA ASN A 220 -3.14 7.01 -2.82
C ASN A 220 -4.25 5.97 -2.58
N LEU A 221 -4.66 5.34 -3.68
CA LEU A 221 -5.56 4.19 -3.73
C LEU A 221 -4.83 3.03 -4.40
N ASN A 222 -4.86 1.86 -3.76
CA ASN A 222 -4.34 0.61 -4.31
C ASN A 222 -5.26 -0.56 -3.90
N TRP A 223 -4.80 -1.80 -4.08
CA TRP A 223 -5.54 -3.04 -3.79
C TRP A 223 -6.18 -2.99 -2.40
N TYR A 224 -5.42 -2.59 -1.39
CA TYR A 224 -5.92 -2.16 -0.09
C TYR A 224 -5.74 -0.66 0.04
N THR A 225 -6.78 0.02 0.50
CA THR A 225 -6.73 1.43 0.90
C THR A 225 -7.35 1.55 2.28
N TYR A 226 -6.61 2.04 3.26
CA TYR A 226 -7.08 2.14 4.64
C TYR A 226 -7.10 3.58 5.11
N ILE A 227 -8.19 3.96 5.78
CA ILE A 227 -8.49 5.34 6.15
C ILE A 227 -9.01 5.39 7.58
N ALA A 228 -8.53 6.36 8.37
CA ALA A 228 -8.97 6.56 9.74
C ALA A 228 -10.49 6.84 9.85
N HIS A 229 -11.08 6.32 10.93
CA HIS A 229 -12.54 6.30 11.12
C HIS A 229 -13.19 7.69 11.07
N HIS A 230 -12.51 8.72 11.57
CA HIS A 230 -13.04 10.08 11.61
C HIS A 230 -13.13 10.73 10.22
N TRP A 231 -12.39 10.23 9.22
CA TRP A 231 -12.59 10.60 7.81
C TRP A 231 -13.66 9.74 7.16
N VAL A 232 -13.63 8.42 7.36
CA VAL A 232 -14.61 7.49 6.76
C VAL A 232 -16.04 7.82 7.17
N ARG A 233 -16.27 8.25 8.41
CA ARG A 233 -17.60 8.68 8.91
C ARG A 233 -18.22 9.81 8.10
N LYS A 234 -17.45 10.59 7.33
CA LYS A 234 -17.97 11.63 6.43
C LYS A 234 -18.64 11.04 5.18
N LEU A 235 -18.39 9.78 4.85
CA LEU A 235 -18.97 9.06 3.71
C LEU A 235 -20.25 8.30 4.05
N GLY A 236 -20.54 8.09 5.34
CA GLY A 236 -21.70 7.37 5.83
C GLY A 236 -21.34 6.25 6.82
N THR A 237 -22.33 5.41 7.12
CA THR A 237 -22.15 4.18 7.92
C THR A 237 -21.53 3.06 7.09
N THR A 238 -21.08 1.98 7.73
CA THR A 238 -20.60 0.78 7.01
C THR A 238 -21.70 0.20 6.11
N GLU A 239 -22.96 0.22 6.57
CA GLU A 239 -24.12 -0.20 5.80
C GLU A 239 -24.35 0.69 4.56
N ASP A 240 -24.16 2.01 4.70
CA ASP A 240 -24.25 2.92 3.56
C ASP A 240 -23.14 2.65 2.54
N LEU A 241 -21.91 2.39 3.00
CA LEU A 241 -20.78 2.07 2.12
C LEU A 241 -20.99 0.73 1.40
N LEU A 242 -21.50 -0.30 2.10
CA LEU A 242 -21.84 -1.60 1.51
C LEU A 242 -22.91 -1.46 0.41
N LYS A 243 -23.93 -0.61 0.63
CA LYS A 243 -24.96 -0.29 -0.36
C LYS A 243 -24.45 0.57 -1.51
N GLN A 244 -23.52 1.49 -1.27
CA GLN A 244 -22.95 2.35 -2.31
C GLN A 244 -22.01 1.57 -3.25
N LEU A 245 -21.20 0.66 -2.70
CA LEU A 245 -20.25 -0.14 -3.49
C LEU A 245 -20.91 -1.38 -4.09
N ASP A 246 -21.90 -1.99 -3.42
CA ASP A 246 -22.77 -3.11 -3.86
C ASP A 246 -22.13 -4.22 -4.73
N ASP A 247 -20.82 -4.44 -4.63
CA ASP A 247 -20.06 -5.50 -5.30
C ASP A 247 -19.34 -6.38 -4.27
N VAL A 248 -19.65 -7.68 -4.25
CA VAL A 248 -19.09 -8.67 -3.30
C VAL A 248 -17.58 -8.84 -3.41
N ARG A 249 -16.97 -8.48 -4.55
CA ARG A 249 -15.51 -8.55 -4.76
C ARG A 249 -14.79 -7.43 -4.02
N ILE A 250 -15.50 -6.37 -3.64
CA ILE A 250 -14.94 -5.27 -2.85
C ILE A 250 -15.06 -5.61 -1.37
N GLY A 251 -13.92 -5.68 -0.67
CA GLY A 251 -13.91 -5.83 0.78
C GLY A 251 -14.12 -4.48 1.47
N ILE A 252 -15.01 -4.43 2.46
CA ILE A 252 -15.13 -3.30 3.40
C ILE A 252 -14.90 -3.86 4.79
N LEU A 253 -13.71 -3.63 5.34
CA LEU A 253 -13.25 -4.23 6.58
C LEU A 253 -13.09 -3.12 7.63
N PRO A 254 -14.15 -2.80 8.40
CA PRO A 254 -14.03 -1.87 9.51
C PRO A 254 -13.17 -2.49 10.62
N TYR A 255 -12.38 -1.66 11.27
CA TYR A 255 -11.63 -1.99 12.49
C TYR A 255 -11.74 -0.82 13.46
N GLU A 256 -11.23 -0.97 14.69
CA GLU A 256 -11.47 -0.01 15.77
C GLU A 256 -11.11 1.44 15.38
N TRP A 257 -10.03 1.62 14.61
CA TRP A 257 -9.48 2.94 14.28
C TRP A 257 -9.75 3.40 12.85
N GLY A 258 -10.36 2.58 11.99
CA GLY A 258 -10.54 2.92 10.58
C GLY A 258 -11.34 1.90 9.76
N THR A 259 -11.20 2.00 8.45
CA THR A 259 -11.79 1.04 7.51
C THR A 259 -10.80 0.76 6.40
N ILE A 260 -10.66 -0.52 6.06
CA ILE A 260 -9.89 -0.99 4.92
C ILE A 260 -10.86 -1.26 3.77
N PHE A 261 -10.59 -0.67 2.61
CA PHE A 261 -11.27 -0.94 1.36
C PHE A 261 -10.35 -1.85 0.53
N ARG A 262 -10.81 -3.05 0.19
CA ARG A 262 -10.10 -4.00 -0.68
C ARG A 262 -10.74 -4.00 -2.07
N ALA A 263 -10.03 -3.52 -3.09
CA ALA A 263 -10.52 -3.40 -4.46
C ALA A 263 -10.32 -4.70 -5.26
N GLY A 264 -11.07 -5.75 -4.91
CA GLY A 264 -11.00 -7.05 -5.56
C GLY A 264 -10.28 -8.11 -4.75
N ASP A 265 -10.43 -9.36 -5.16
CA ASP A 265 -9.73 -10.50 -4.53
C ASP A 265 -8.26 -10.59 -4.94
N TRP A 266 -7.88 -9.90 -6.01
CA TRP A 266 -6.53 -9.83 -6.57
C TRP A 266 -6.22 -8.38 -6.94
N PRO A 267 -4.96 -7.93 -6.82
CA PRO A 267 -4.60 -6.59 -7.25
C PRO A 267 -4.68 -6.51 -8.78
N ALA A 268 -4.96 -5.31 -9.30
CA ALA A 268 -5.04 -5.07 -10.73
C ALA A 268 -3.81 -4.28 -11.22
N LEU A 269 -3.17 -4.75 -12.29
CA LEU A 269 -1.97 -4.12 -12.85
C LEU A 269 -2.27 -2.78 -13.54
N GLY A 270 -3.45 -2.66 -14.16
CA GLY A 270 -3.94 -1.40 -14.71
C GLY A 270 -3.15 -0.90 -15.93
N LYS A 271 -2.78 -1.79 -16.85
CA LYS A 271 -1.93 -1.43 -18.00
C LYS A 271 -2.62 -0.39 -18.89
N ALA A 272 -1.91 0.68 -19.22
CA ALA A 272 -2.47 1.90 -19.79
C ALA A 272 -3.15 1.69 -21.16
N ASP A 273 -2.67 0.74 -21.96
CA ASP A 273 -3.18 0.40 -23.30
C ASP A 273 -4.21 -0.74 -23.30
N ILE A 274 -4.43 -1.43 -22.17
CA ILE A 274 -5.38 -2.56 -22.04
C ILE A 274 -6.54 -2.20 -21.12
N ASP A 275 -6.25 -1.88 -19.86
CA ASP A 275 -7.22 -1.52 -18.83
C ASP A 275 -6.63 -0.45 -17.90
N PRO A 276 -6.56 0.83 -18.33
CA PRO A 276 -5.97 1.91 -17.53
C PRO A 276 -6.76 2.22 -16.25
N ARG A 277 -7.99 1.70 -16.11
CA ARG A 277 -8.91 2.02 -15.01
C ARG A 277 -9.66 0.77 -14.57
N PRO A 278 -8.99 -0.14 -13.84
CA PRO A 278 -9.62 -1.33 -13.32
C PRO A 278 -10.91 -1.00 -12.57
N GLU A 279 -12.00 -1.68 -12.93
CA GLU A 279 -13.35 -1.29 -12.52
C GLU A 279 -13.52 -1.18 -11.00
N LEU A 280 -12.92 -2.10 -10.23
CA LEU A 280 -13.04 -2.12 -8.77
C LEU A 280 -12.27 -0.96 -8.12
N TYR A 281 -11.14 -0.57 -8.71
CA TYR A 281 -10.37 0.59 -8.24
C TYR A 281 -11.15 1.88 -8.52
N VAL A 282 -11.82 1.98 -9.68
CA VAL A 282 -12.71 3.11 -10.00
C VAL A 282 -13.89 3.18 -9.04
N MET A 283 -14.54 2.04 -8.74
CA MET A 283 -15.68 1.99 -7.81
C MET A 283 -15.29 2.48 -6.42
N VAL A 284 -14.16 1.98 -5.87
CA VAL A 284 -13.65 2.45 -4.58
C VAL A 284 -13.29 3.94 -4.66
N ASN A 285 -12.56 4.37 -5.70
CA ASN A 285 -12.16 5.76 -5.88
C ASN A 285 -13.36 6.71 -5.87
N GLU A 286 -14.43 6.40 -6.59
CA GLU A 286 -15.62 7.25 -6.67
C GLU A 286 -16.31 7.46 -5.31
N VAL A 287 -16.21 6.48 -4.40
CA VAL A 287 -16.76 6.57 -3.04
C VAL A 287 -15.81 7.34 -2.12
N ILE A 288 -14.51 7.05 -2.15
CA ILE A 288 -13.57 7.65 -1.18
C ILE A 288 -13.00 9.00 -1.63
N LYS A 289 -13.07 9.37 -2.92
CA LYS A 289 -12.50 10.62 -3.46
C LYS A 289 -12.84 11.91 -2.72
N PRO A 290 -14.00 12.08 -2.02
CA PRO A 290 -14.25 13.28 -1.24
C PRO A 290 -13.28 13.46 -0.06
N LEU A 291 -12.59 12.39 0.37
CA LEU A 291 -11.59 12.39 1.43
C LEU A 291 -10.16 12.59 0.92
N ARG A 292 -9.96 12.67 -0.40
CA ARG A 292 -8.64 12.74 -1.01
C ARG A 292 -8.03 14.12 -0.80
N VAL A 293 -6.72 14.18 -0.61
CA VAL A 293 -6.01 15.46 -0.59
C VAL A 293 -6.19 16.18 -1.94
N SER A 294 -6.25 17.51 -1.92
CA SER A 294 -6.40 18.31 -3.14
C SER A 294 -5.10 18.38 -3.95
N ASN A 295 -3.96 18.33 -3.26
CA ASN A 295 -2.62 18.41 -3.81
C ASN A 295 -1.69 17.45 -3.07
N ILE A 296 -1.09 16.47 -3.75
CA ILE A 296 -0.09 15.59 -3.12
C ILE A 296 1.34 16.16 -3.11
N GLY A 297 1.57 17.29 -3.75
CA GLY A 297 2.92 17.79 -4.01
C GLY A 297 3.61 17.02 -5.13
N SER A 298 4.93 17.16 -5.22
CA SER A 298 5.77 16.40 -6.15
C SER A 298 6.17 15.06 -5.53
N LEU A 299 5.97 13.97 -6.26
CA LEU A 299 6.41 12.65 -5.82
C LEU A 299 7.92 12.43 -6.04
N HIS A 300 8.53 13.09 -7.03
CA HIS A 300 9.96 12.99 -7.32
C HIS A 300 10.69 14.30 -7.03
N TYR A 301 12.02 14.21 -6.99
CA TYR A 301 12.91 15.37 -7.00
C TYR A 301 12.93 16.02 -8.38
N GLY A 302 13.59 17.19 -8.48
CA GLY A 302 13.76 17.89 -9.75
C GLY A 302 14.48 17.04 -10.80
N SER A 303 14.06 17.16 -12.06
CA SER A 303 14.68 16.49 -13.19
C SER A 303 16.18 16.78 -13.30
N ILE A 304 16.97 15.75 -13.58
CA ILE A 304 18.39 15.85 -13.88
C ILE A 304 18.56 15.64 -15.39
N ALA A 305 19.39 16.45 -16.03
CA ALA A 305 19.76 16.31 -17.45
C ALA A 305 18.58 16.23 -18.47
N GLY A 306 17.40 16.76 -18.13
CA GLY A 306 16.24 16.80 -19.03
C GLY A 306 15.34 15.55 -19.01
N GLU A 307 15.61 14.60 -18.14
CA GLU A 307 14.73 13.43 -17.95
C GLU A 307 13.36 13.84 -17.38
N VAL A 308 12.33 13.03 -17.64
CA VAL A 308 10.99 13.27 -17.11
C VAL A 308 10.86 12.62 -15.75
N ARG A 309 10.50 13.41 -14.74
CA ARG A 309 10.15 12.95 -13.40
C ARG A 309 8.76 13.46 -13.03
N PHE A 310 8.15 12.87 -12.01
CA PHE A 310 6.97 13.46 -11.41
C PHE A 310 7.29 14.86 -10.88
N ASN A 311 6.48 15.82 -11.29
CA ASN A 311 6.39 17.14 -10.68
C ASN A 311 5.01 17.29 -10.06
N GLU A 312 4.76 18.37 -9.33
CA GLU A 312 3.48 18.60 -8.67
C GLU A 312 2.27 18.39 -9.59
N ARG A 313 2.33 18.85 -10.84
CA ARG A 313 1.23 18.68 -11.80
C ARG A 313 1.04 17.22 -12.17
N THR A 314 2.09 16.52 -12.58
CA THR A 314 1.97 15.12 -13.03
C THR A 314 1.67 14.18 -11.87
N SER A 315 2.19 14.44 -10.67
CA SER A 315 1.82 13.72 -9.45
C SER A 315 0.32 13.84 -9.18
N ASN A 316 -0.23 15.05 -9.28
CA ASN A 316 -1.66 15.27 -9.09
C ASN A 316 -2.54 14.60 -10.16
N LEU A 317 -2.04 14.45 -11.39
CA LEU A 317 -2.73 13.67 -12.42
C LEU A 317 -2.69 12.17 -12.09
N TRP A 318 -1.55 11.66 -11.65
CA TRP A 318 -1.39 10.27 -11.23
C TRP A 318 -2.28 9.91 -10.03
N MET A 319 -2.39 10.78 -9.03
CA MET A 319 -3.33 10.57 -7.91
C MET A 319 -4.79 10.43 -8.39
N ARG A 320 -5.13 11.05 -9.53
CA ARG A 320 -6.47 11.07 -10.13
C ARG A 320 -6.64 10.07 -11.27
N ARG A 321 -5.70 9.12 -11.44
CA ARG A 321 -5.71 8.15 -12.56
C ARG A 321 -7.01 7.34 -12.69
N PHE A 322 -7.70 7.09 -11.57
CA PHE A 322 -8.98 6.39 -11.52
C PHE A 322 -10.21 7.30 -11.51
N ASP A 323 -10.04 8.61 -11.67
CA ASP A 323 -11.18 9.53 -11.74
C ASP A 323 -11.94 9.32 -13.06
N LEU A 324 -13.26 9.27 -12.94
CA LEU A 324 -14.14 9.31 -14.10
C LEU A 324 -14.30 10.75 -14.62
N PRO A 325 -14.52 10.92 -15.93
CA PRO A 325 -14.92 12.22 -16.48
C PRO A 325 -16.15 12.79 -15.76
N LYS A 326 -16.22 14.11 -15.66
CA LYS A 326 -17.34 14.79 -15.01
C LYS A 326 -18.65 14.42 -15.71
N GLY A 327 -19.63 13.95 -14.93
CA GLY A 327 -20.94 13.54 -15.45
C GLY A 327 -21.01 12.10 -15.97
N SER A 328 -19.90 11.34 -15.91
CA SER A 328 -19.94 9.91 -16.16
C SER A 328 -20.89 9.21 -15.18
N PRO A 329 -21.68 8.22 -15.65
CA PRO A 329 -22.48 7.40 -14.75
C PRO A 329 -21.55 6.67 -13.78
N LYS A 330 -21.97 6.55 -12.51
CA LYS A 330 -21.26 5.69 -11.56
C LYS A 330 -21.30 4.25 -12.08
N HIS A 331 -20.18 3.55 -11.98
CA HIS A 331 -20.12 2.13 -12.32
C HIS A 331 -21.11 1.37 -11.45
N GLN A 332 -22.07 0.68 -12.06
CA GLN A 332 -22.99 -0.18 -11.32
C GLN A 332 -22.40 -1.58 -11.24
N PRO A 333 -22.49 -2.24 -10.08
CA PRO A 333 -22.06 -3.63 -9.95
C PRO A 333 -22.79 -4.48 -10.99
N THR A 334 -22.08 -5.42 -11.59
CA THR A 334 -22.70 -6.41 -12.47
C THR A 334 -23.70 -7.23 -11.64
N PRO A 335 -24.88 -7.61 -12.16
CA PRO A 335 -25.86 -8.40 -11.40
C PRO A 335 -25.30 -9.69 -10.79
N LEU A 336 -24.24 -10.24 -11.40
CA LEU A 336 -23.51 -11.42 -10.93
C LEU A 336 -22.75 -11.19 -9.61
N TYR A 337 -22.28 -9.97 -9.36
CA TYR A 337 -21.44 -9.64 -8.21
C TYR A 337 -22.16 -8.75 -7.20
N ARG A 338 -23.46 -8.51 -7.40
CA ARG A 338 -24.26 -7.70 -6.48
C ARG A 338 -24.34 -8.34 -5.10
N ARG A 339 -24.32 -7.55 -4.03
CA ARG A 339 -24.61 -8.08 -2.68
C ARG A 339 -26.09 -8.45 -2.57
N LEU A 340 -26.36 -9.71 -2.28
CA LEU A 340 -27.70 -10.21 -2.00
C LEU A 340 -28.04 -10.00 -0.53
N SER A 341 -29.27 -9.56 -0.26
CA SER A 341 -29.80 -9.55 1.11
C SER A 341 -30.01 -10.97 1.64
N ALA A 342 -30.04 -11.13 2.96
CA ALA A 342 -30.31 -12.43 3.57
C ALA A 342 -31.66 -13.03 3.11
N GLU A 343 -32.66 -12.18 2.88
CA GLU A 343 -33.98 -12.59 2.38
C GLU A 343 -33.91 -13.07 0.91
N GLU A 344 -33.19 -12.34 0.04
CA GLU A 344 -32.99 -12.76 -1.35
C GLU A 344 -32.19 -14.06 -1.44
N GLN A 345 -31.15 -14.20 -0.63
CA GLN A 345 -30.37 -15.44 -0.52
C GLN A 345 -31.26 -16.62 -0.10
N GLN A 346 -32.15 -16.41 0.88
CA GLN A 346 -33.07 -17.42 1.36
C GLN A 346 -34.11 -17.81 0.29
N ARG A 347 -34.64 -16.84 -0.46
CA ARG A 347 -35.54 -17.10 -1.59
C ARG A 347 -34.85 -17.90 -2.69
N LEU A 348 -33.66 -17.49 -3.12
CA LEU A 348 -32.88 -18.22 -4.13
C LEU A 348 -32.54 -19.65 -3.69
N ASN A 349 -32.19 -19.85 -2.42
CA ASN A 349 -31.95 -21.18 -1.87
C ASN A 349 -33.23 -22.03 -1.86
N THR A 350 -34.39 -21.42 -1.59
CA THR A 350 -35.70 -22.10 -1.61
C THR A 350 -36.10 -22.47 -3.03
N ASP A 351 -35.97 -21.55 -3.98
CA ASP A 351 -36.29 -21.77 -5.40
C ASP A 351 -35.39 -22.84 -6.01
N LYS A 352 -34.08 -22.82 -5.71
CA LYS A 352 -33.13 -23.86 -6.13
C LYS A 352 -33.53 -25.23 -5.59
N LYS A 353 -33.92 -25.31 -4.32
CA LYS A 353 -34.37 -26.56 -3.70
C LYS A 353 -35.64 -27.11 -4.39
N ILE A 354 -36.61 -26.24 -4.70
CA ILE A 354 -37.82 -26.62 -5.44
C ILE A 354 -37.46 -27.14 -6.84
N LEU A 355 -36.51 -26.50 -7.52
CA LEU A 355 -36.07 -26.90 -8.86
C LEU A 355 -35.32 -28.25 -8.86
N ASP A 356 -34.45 -28.46 -7.87
CA ASP A 356 -33.73 -29.73 -7.67
C ASP A 356 -34.68 -30.87 -7.30
N ASP A 357 -35.76 -30.58 -6.57
CA ASP A 357 -36.81 -31.55 -6.23
C ASP A 357 -37.74 -31.84 -7.42
N PHE A 358 -37.87 -30.92 -8.39
CA PHE A 358 -38.64 -31.11 -9.63
C PHE A 358 -37.88 -31.90 -10.71
N LEU A 359 -36.55 -31.89 -10.67
CA LEU A 359 -35.66 -32.58 -11.62
C LEU A 359 -35.29 -34.01 -11.19
N LYS A 360 -35.78 -34.47 -10.03
CA LYS A 360 -35.73 -35.86 -9.57
C LYS A 360 -37.04 -36.58 -9.89
#